data_AF-A0A942X7U4-F1
#
_entry.id   AF-A0A942X7U4-F1
#
_cell.length_a   1.000
_cell.length_b   1.000
_cell.length_c   1.000
_cell.angle_alpha   90.00
_cell.angle_beta   90.00
_cell.angle_gamma   90.00
#
_symmetry.space_group_name_H-M   'P 1'
#
loop_
_entity.id
_entity.type
_entity.pdbx_description
1 polymer ?
#
loop_
_entity_poly.entity_id
_entity_poly.type
_entity_poly.pdbx_seq_one_letter_code
_entity_poly.pdbx_strand_id
1 'polypeptide(L)'
;MFLVFLLFFGVFLLFPIITTPFLLIPIVYRFRYSRYYLMLFVIGISLIALRYIPYFTDDGAYHYKAAYLFQFYDNVFDWFGNLMSKNIPTEEYGYYNYPLFALLLYIFSKTGTYSLVSFTVILIVYFLYTKIIYEIYQEYNISKFLFLLALLTMVAIVNVRFTTSGMRYHLAGAIIVFLFYKEIKNGFELNKTLFYYLIPILIHSSAVIFVATRLIFPWFKDASFFKKIIILFSLPIFTLLSPLLQTLNVEYLSFLLEKFNAYQKTEIFIKLYSTSDLINVYLGVLISLLYIFLYHTTFRFQKNLNMKLFLSFVLYICLLTLSVLPFLTILDRFVWFVYPLVAISMILHIGYNKTHIERVQYIRNNYLPFFIVLTLCFIGGVIGNRRFLDFLRLVDFNTMEILTKNVFDYFSDLHHFSLSEVLRR
;
A
#
# COMPACT_ATOMS: atom_id res chain seq x y z
N MET A 1 -7.96 32.45 -9.49
CA MET A 1 -7.54 31.13 -8.96
C MET A 1 -8.53 30.51 -8.00
N PHE A 2 -9.07 31.23 -7.00
CA PHE A 2 -10.10 30.67 -6.11
C PHE A 2 -11.40 30.31 -6.84
N LEU A 3 -11.88 31.18 -7.72
CA LEU A 3 -13.07 30.92 -8.54
C LEU A 3 -12.91 29.68 -9.45
N VAL A 4 -11.70 29.46 -9.98
CA VAL A 4 -11.37 28.23 -10.74
C VAL A 4 -11.47 27.00 -9.85
N PHE A 5 -10.97 27.07 -8.62
CA PHE A 5 -11.11 25.98 -7.65
C PHE A 5 -12.57 25.69 -7.33
N LEU A 6 -13.38 26.72 -7.06
CA LEU A 6 -14.82 26.56 -6.82
C LEU A 6 -15.55 25.92 -8.01
N LEU A 7 -15.16 26.26 -9.25
CA LEU A 7 -15.72 25.65 -10.45
C LEU A 7 -15.40 24.15 -10.51
N PHE A 8 -14.13 23.76 -10.34
CA PHE A 8 -13.76 22.34 -10.29
C PHE A 8 -14.43 21.60 -9.13
N PHE A 9 -14.55 22.23 -7.97
CA PHE A 9 -15.23 21.66 -6.82
C PHE A 9 -16.73 21.45 -7.09
N GLY A 10 -17.41 22.46 -7.65
CA GLY A 10 -18.83 22.35 -8.01
C GLY A 10 -19.08 21.27 -9.06
N VAL A 11 -18.28 21.21 -10.12
CA VAL A 11 -18.40 20.16 -11.14
C VAL A 11 -18.05 18.78 -10.55
N PHE A 12 -17.08 18.71 -9.64
CA PHE A 12 -16.76 17.46 -8.92
C PHE A 12 -17.93 16.98 -8.05
N LEU A 13 -18.65 17.89 -7.38
CA LEU A 13 -19.84 17.51 -6.61
C LEU A 13 -20.93 16.91 -7.51
N LEU A 14 -21.08 17.41 -8.74
CA LEU A 14 -22.09 16.94 -9.70
C LEU A 14 -21.68 15.66 -10.44
N PHE A 15 -20.42 15.56 -10.88
CA PHE A 15 -19.89 14.47 -11.70
C PHE A 15 -18.49 14.05 -11.23
N PRO A 16 -18.35 13.46 -10.03
CA PRO A 16 -17.05 13.23 -9.41
C PRO A 16 -16.13 12.33 -10.24
N ILE A 17 -16.65 11.22 -10.79
CA ILE A 17 -15.84 10.27 -11.57
C ILE A 17 -15.34 10.89 -12.87
N ILE A 18 -16.23 11.56 -13.63
CA ILE A 18 -15.86 12.24 -14.88
C ILE A 18 -14.88 13.40 -14.61
N THR A 19 -15.06 14.13 -13.53
CA THR A 19 -14.20 15.28 -13.19
C THR A 19 -12.80 14.85 -12.77
N THR A 20 -12.65 13.63 -12.24
CA THR A 20 -11.41 13.15 -11.61
C THR A 20 -10.18 13.24 -12.52
N PRO A 21 -10.18 12.75 -13.78
CA PRO A 21 -9.05 12.92 -14.69
C PRO A 21 -8.66 14.39 -14.93
N PHE A 22 -9.63 15.31 -14.97
CA PHE A 22 -9.36 16.73 -15.23
C PHE A 22 -8.70 17.43 -14.04
N LEU A 23 -8.85 16.91 -12.83
CA LEU A 23 -8.16 17.41 -11.64
C LEU A 23 -6.64 17.27 -11.76
N LEU A 24 -6.14 16.39 -12.63
CA LEU A 24 -4.70 16.27 -12.90
C LEU A 24 -4.11 17.56 -13.47
N ILE A 25 -4.88 18.36 -14.23
CA ILE A 25 -4.40 19.61 -14.83
C ILE A 25 -3.95 20.61 -13.75
N PRO A 26 -4.82 21.07 -12.83
CA PRO A 26 -4.40 22.04 -11.81
C PRO A 26 -3.34 21.46 -10.84
N ILE A 27 -3.27 20.13 -10.66
CA ILE A 27 -2.23 19.47 -9.86
C ILE A 27 -0.86 19.58 -10.59
N VAL A 28 -0.79 19.14 -11.85
CA VAL A 28 0.44 19.13 -12.68
C VAL A 28 0.95 20.54 -12.96
N TYR A 29 0.08 21.55 -13.03
CA TYR A 29 0.48 22.94 -13.24
C TYR A 29 0.68 23.73 -11.93
N ARG A 30 0.64 23.07 -10.76
CA ARG A 30 0.85 23.69 -9.43
C ARG A 30 -0.01 24.93 -9.20
N PHE A 31 -1.29 24.82 -9.48
CA PHE A 31 -2.22 25.89 -9.12
C PHE A 31 -2.17 26.13 -7.60
N ARG A 32 -2.49 27.34 -7.13
CA ARG A 32 -2.43 27.71 -5.70
C ARG A 32 -3.10 26.71 -4.74
N TYR A 33 -4.13 26.01 -5.22
CA TYR A 33 -4.91 25.02 -4.48
C TYR A 33 -4.58 23.57 -4.87
N SER A 34 -3.43 23.28 -5.50
CA SER A 34 -3.00 21.95 -6.00
C SER A 34 -3.18 20.82 -4.99
N ARG A 35 -2.91 21.08 -3.70
CA ARG A 35 -3.14 20.09 -2.62
C ARG A 35 -4.60 19.66 -2.50
N TYR A 36 -5.54 20.59 -2.71
CA TYR A 36 -6.97 20.32 -2.61
C TYR A 36 -7.47 19.61 -3.86
N TYR A 37 -6.97 19.97 -5.04
CA TYR A 37 -7.24 19.21 -6.25
C TYR A 37 -6.76 17.76 -6.14
N LEU A 38 -5.60 17.52 -5.49
CA LEU A 38 -5.12 16.18 -5.19
C LEU A 38 -6.07 15.42 -4.25
N MET A 39 -6.58 16.09 -3.20
CA MET A 39 -7.58 15.49 -2.32
C MET A 39 -8.85 15.12 -3.07
N LEU A 40 -9.38 16.01 -3.92
CA LEU A 40 -10.54 15.72 -4.77
C LEU A 40 -10.27 14.57 -5.74
N PHE A 41 -9.07 14.51 -6.32
CA PHE A 41 -8.66 13.41 -7.19
C PHE A 41 -8.69 12.06 -6.46
N VAL A 42 -8.13 12.02 -5.24
CA VAL A 42 -8.11 10.82 -4.40
C VAL A 42 -9.51 10.41 -3.94
N ILE A 43 -10.36 11.37 -3.55
CA ILE A 43 -11.77 11.11 -3.23
C ILE A 43 -12.47 10.52 -4.46
N GLY A 44 -12.32 11.14 -5.61
CA GLY A 44 -12.96 10.73 -6.86
C GLY A 44 -12.66 9.30 -7.26
N ILE A 45 -11.38 8.90 -7.29
CA ILE A 45 -11.00 7.50 -7.61
C ILE A 45 -11.45 6.49 -6.53
N SER A 46 -11.76 6.96 -5.32
CA SER A 46 -12.15 6.10 -4.19
C SER A 46 -13.66 5.93 -4.06
N LEU A 47 -14.49 6.86 -4.59
CA LEU A 47 -15.95 6.86 -4.42
C LEU A 47 -16.62 5.55 -4.86
N ILE A 48 -16.09 4.90 -5.91
CA ILE A 48 -16.63 3.63 -6.41
C ILE A 48 -16.63 2.55 -5.31
N ALA A 49 -15.69 2.60 -4.36
CA ALA A 49 -15.64 1.65 -3.25
C ALA A 49 -16.79 1.78 -2.24
N LEU A 50 -17.52 2.91 -2.20
CA LEU A 50 -18.73 3.04 -1.38
C LEU A 50 -19.84 2.09 -1.84
N ARG A 51 -19.84 1.77 -3.13
CA ARG A 51 -20.84 0.94 -3.80
C ARG A 51 -20.43 -0.53 -3.91
N TYR A 52 -19.32 -0.89 -3.26
CA TYR A 52 -18.78 -2.25 -3.29
C TYR A 52 -19.59 -3.21 -2.42
N ILE A 53 -19.96 -4.35 -3.01
CA ILE A 53 -20.60 -5.50 -2.36
C ILE A 53 -19.66 -6.71 -2.52
N PRO A 54 -19.03 -7.20 -1.44
CA PRO A 54 -18.08 -8.32 -1.52
C PRO A 54 -18.80 -9.64 -1.82
N TYR A 55 -18.09 -10.57 -2.49
CA TYR A 55 -18.51 -11.97 -2.46
C TYR A 55 -18.32 -12.56 -1.05
N PHE A 56 -19.10 -13.59 -0.69
CA PHE A 56 -18.99 -14.25 0.62
C PHE A 56 -17.62 -14.87 0.89
N THR A 57 -16.87 -15.22 -0.15
CA THR A 57 -15.50 -15.73 -0.07
C THR A 57 -14.44 -14.65 0.05
N ASP A 58 -14.79 -13.39 -0.20
CA ASP A 58 -13.84 -12.28 -0.19
C ASP A 58 -13.57 -11.84 1.27
N ASP A 59 -12.32 -11.46 1.57
CA ASP A 59 -11.92 -10.88 2.86
C ASP A 59 -12.87 -9.76 3.33
N GLY A 60 -13.35 -8.93 2.38
CA GLY A 60 -14.34 -7.88 2.63
C GLY A 60 -15.61 -8.36 3.32
N ALA A 61 -16.16 -9.53 2.97
CA ALA A 61 -17.36 -10.07 3.60
C ALA A 61 -17.10 -10.46 5.07
N TYR A 62 -15.93 -11.02 5.38
CA TYR A 62 -15.52 -11.32 6.75
C TYR A 62 -15.31 -10.05 7.57
N HIS A 63 -14.78 -8.99 6.95
CA HIS A 63 -14.67 -7.67 7.58
C HIS A 63 -16.05 -7.06 7.89
N TYR A 64 -17.01 -7.21 6.97
CA TYR A 64 -18.37 -6.70 7.16
C TYR A 64 -19.14 -7.51 8.21
N LYS A 65 -18.98 -8.84 8.23
CA LYS A 65 -19.49 -9.70 9.31
C LYS A 65 -18.95 -9.29 10.68
N ALA A 66 -17.65 -8.99 10.79
CA ALA A 66 -17.06 -8.53 12.04
C ALA A 66 -17.62 -7.16 12.47
N ALA A 67 -17.72 -6.19 11.55
CA ALA A 67 -18.33 -4.90 11.84
C ALA A 67 -19.80 -5.05 12.28
N TYR A 68 -20.57 -5.94 11.65
CA TYR A 68 -21.92 -6.30 12.06
C TYR A 68 -21.98 -6.84 13.49
N LEU A 69 -21.06 -7.72 13.87
CA LEU A 69 -21.02 -8.25 15.24
C LEU A 69 -20.60 -7.19 16.26
N PHE A 70 -19.77 -6.23 15.84
CA PHE A 70 -19.31 -5.14 16.71
C PHE A 70 -20.42 -4.11 17.01
N GLN A 71 -21.49 -4.08 16.22
CA GLN A 71 -22.59 -3.12 16.41
C GLN A 71 -23.36 -3.35 17.72
N PHE A 72 -23.31 -4.58 18.25
CA PHE A 72 -24.02 -4.99 19.48
C PHE A 72 -23.34 -4.51 20.77
N TYR A 73 -22.16 -3.90 20.68
CA TYR A 73 -21.46 -3.35 21.84
C TYR A 73 -21.78 -1.87 22.02
N ASP A 74 -22.29 -1.53 23.20
CA ASP A 74 -22.76 -0.18 23.50
C ASP A 74 -21.63 0.85 23.50
N ASN A 75 -20.45 0.47 24.02
CA ASN A 75 -19.30 1.35 24.16
C ASN A 75 -17.98 0.68 23.76
N VAL A 76 -16.98 1.52 23.45
CA VAL A 76 -15.68 1.08 22.93
C VAL A 76 -14.84 0.31 23.97
N PHE A 77 -14.99 0.58 25.26
CA PHE A 77 -14.21 -0.09 26.30
C PHE A 77 -14.68 -1.53 26.52
N ASP A 78 -15.98 -1.75 26.53
CA ASP A 78 -16.58 -3.09 26.62
C ASP A 78 -16.23 -3.92 25.37
N TRP A 79 -16.40 -3.35 24.18
CA TRP A 79 -15.95 -3.98 22.94
C TRP A 79 -14.46 -4.35 22.98
N PHE A 80 -13.60 -3.42 23.39
CA PHE A 80 -12.16 -3.65 23.43
C PHE A 80 -11.78 -4.69 24.48
N GLY A 81 -12.41 -4.67 25.66
CA GLY A 81 -12.21 -5.67 26.71
C GLY A 81 -12.53 -7.08 26.21
N ASN A 82 -13.68 -7.26 25.57
CA ASN A 82 -14.09 -8.54 24.98
C ASN A 82 -13.19 -8.95 23.81
N LEU A 83 -12.74 -8.00 22.99
CA LEU A 83 -11.81 -8.28 21.89
C LEU A 83 -10.50 -8.86 22.43
N MET A 84 -9.92 -8.21 23.44
CA MET A 84 -8.63 -8.62 24.01
C MET A 84 -8.74 -9.91 24.84
N SER A 85 -9.90 -10.18 25.45
CA SER A 85 -10.17 -11.45 26.14
C SER A 85 -10.58 -12.58 25.20
N LYS A 86 -10.65 -12.33 23.88
CA LYS A 86 -11.08 -13.29 22.84
C LYS A 86 -12.54 -13.77 23.00
N ASN A 87 -13.38 -12.98 23.66
CA ASN A 87 -14.80 -13.30 23.88
C ASN A 87 -15.73 -12.77 22.77
N ILE A 88 -15.20 -12.52 21.56
CA ILE A 88 -15.97 -12.04 20.41
C ILE A 88 -16.01 -13.15 19.34
N PRO A 89 -17.19 -13.46 18.76
CA PRO A 89 -17.36 -14.49 17.73
C PRO A 89 -16.77 -14.08 16.36
N THR A 90 -15.47 -13.75 16.33
CA THR A 90 -14.70 -13.33 15.15
C THR A 90 -13.36 -14.07 15.05
N GLU A 91 -13.29 -15.27 15.63
CA GLU A 91 -12.08 -16.10 15.72
C GLU A 91 -11.42 -16.36 14.35
N GLU A 92 -12.23 -16.50 13.28
CA GLU A 92 -11.80 -16.72 11.89
C GLU A 92 -10.69 -15.76 11.42
N TYR A 93 -10.73 -14.50 11.87
CA TYR A 93 -9.81 -13.44 11.42
C TYR A 93 -8.88 -12.91 12.52
N GLY A 94 -9.06 -13.39 13.75
CA GLY A 94 -8.21 -13.09 14.91
C GLY A 94 -7.98 -11.60 15.14
N TYR A 95 -9.04 -10.78 15.17
CA TYR A 95 -8.93 -9.32 15.27
C TYR A 95 -8.26 -8.82 16.57
N TYR A 96 -8.17 -9.66 17.60
CA TYR A 96 -7.39 -9.37 18.81
C TYR A 96 -5.89 -9.19 18.49
N ASN A 97 -5.38 -9.79 17.42
CA ASN A 97 -4.02 -9.56 16.91
C ASN A 97 -3.90 -8.26 16.10
N TYR A 98 -5.02 -7.62 15.75
CA TYR A 98 -5.11 -6.45 14.86
C TYR A 98 -6.02 -5.36 15.43
N PRO A 99 -5.79 -4.90 16.68
CA PRO A 99 -6.75 -4.09 17.41
C PRO A 99 -7.03 -2.74 16.75
N LEU A 100 -6.06 -2.17 16.01
CA LEU A 100 -6.27 -0.88 15.35
C LEU A 100 -7.16 -1.02 14.11
N PHE A 101 -7.05 -2.12 13.38
CA PHE A 101 -8.01 -2.38 12.29
C PHE A 101 -9.38 -2.78 12.84
N ALA A 102 -9.43 -3.52 13.95
CA ALA A 102 -10.68 -3.83 14.62
C ALA A 102 -11.40 -2.55 15.09
N LEU A 103 -10.66 -1.55 15.58
CA LEU A 103 -11.21 -0.24 15.95
C LEU A 103 -11.79 0.50 14.74
N LEU A 104 -11.13 0.41 13.57
CA LEU A 104 -11.69 0.96 12.33
C LEU A 104 -13.04 0.33 11.99
N LEU A 105 -13.17 -1.00 12.11
CA LEU A 105 -14.46 -1.69 11.92
C LEU A 105 -15.50 -1.25 12.96
N TYR A 106 -15.10 -1.09 14.22
CA TYR A 106 -15.98 -0.64 15.30
C TYR A 106 -16.55 0.76 15.06
N ILE A 107 -15.73 1.70 14.55
CA ILE A 107 -16.18 3.07 14.24
C ILE A 107 -17.37 3.07 13.25
N PHE A 108 -17.38 2.15 12.30
CA PHE A 108 -18.45 2.03 11.31
C PHE A 108 -19.51 0.96 11.66
N SER A 109 -19.38 0.26 12.78
CA SER A 109 -20.25 -0.89 13.12
C SER A 109 -21.72 -0.49 13.25
N LYS A 110 -22.00 0.65 13.88
CA LYS A 110 -23.37 1.14 14.10
C LYS A 110 -24.02 1.79 12.87
N THR A 111 -23.31 1.89 11.75
CA THR A 111 -23.86 2.49 10.51
C THR A 111 -24.73 1.53 9.72
N GLY A 112 -24.49 0.21 9.85
CA GLY A 112 -25.10 -0.82 9.00
C GLY A 112 -24.59 -0.84 7.55
N THR A 113 -23.74 0.12 7.15
CA THR A 113 -23.26 0.33 5.78
C THR A 113 -21.74 0.15 5.74
N TYR A 114 -21.27 -1.10 5.68
CA TYR A 114 -19.85 -1.42 5.90
C TYR A 114 -18.93 -1.14 4.72
N SER A 115 -19.47 -0.82 3.54
CA SER A 115 -18.70 -0.28 2.41
C SER A 115 -17.97 1.03 2.74
N LEU A 116 -18.41 1.76 3.78
CA LEU A 116 -17.68 2.88 4.36
C LEU A 116 -16.26 2.51 4.82
N VAL A 117 -16.07 1.28 5.32
CA VAL A 117 -14.73 0.78 5.69
C VAL A 117 -13.86 0.63 4.44
N SER A 118 -14.38 -0.04 3.40
CA SER A 118 -13.66 -0.23 2.13
C SER A 118 -13.29 1.10 1.48
N PHE A 119 -14.23 2.05 1.46
CA PHE A 119 -14.01 3.44 1.00
C PHE A 119 -12.91 4.14 1.81
N THR A 120 -12.99 4.09 3.15
CA THR A 120 -12.02 4.76 4.02
C THR A 120 -10.61 4.20 3.81
N VAL A 121 -10.48 2.87 3.70
CA VAL A 121 -9.20 2.20 3.50
C VAL A 121 -8.58 2.60 2.16
N ILE A 122 -9.33 2.47 1.06
CA ILE A 122 -8.77 2.78 -0.27
C ILE A 122 -8.45 4.27 -0.40
N LEU A 123 -9.25 5.15 0.20
CA LEU A 123 -9.00 6.59 0.26
C LEU A 123 -7.66 6.88 0.96
N ILE A 124 -7.40 6.27 2.12
CA ILE A 124 -6.15 6.44 2.87
C ILE A 124 -4.96 5.91 2.04
N VAL A 125 -5.09 4.73 1.43
CA VAL A 125 -4.02 4.12 0.62
C VAL A 125 -3.65 5.02 -0.55
N TYR A 126 -4.63 5.47 -1.34
CA TYR A 126 -4.38 6.40 -2.44
C TYR A 126 -3.80 7.73 -1.96
N PHE A 127 -4.33 8.29 -0.86
CA PHE A 127 -3.83 9.53 -0.30
C PHE A 127 -2.35 9.41 0.08
N LEU A 128 -1.96 8.36 0.79
CA LEU A 128 -0.58 8.17 1.25
C LEU A 128 0.39 8.05 0.07
N TYR A 129 0.10 7.20 -0.93
CA TYR A 129 0.99 7.04 -2.08
C TYR A 129 1.08 8.29 -2.95
N THR A 130 -0.05 8.91 -3.29
CA THR A 130 -0.05 10.11 -4.14
C THR A 130 0.56 11.32 -3.42
N LYS A 131 0.40 11.42 -2.09
CA LYS A 131 1.04 12.46 -1.27
C LYS A 131 2.56 12.39 -1.33
N ILE A 132 3.16 11.20 -1.33
CA ILE A 132 4.63 11.07 -1.46
C ILE A 132 5.11 11.71 -2.77
N ILE A 133 4.46 11.37 -3.89
CA ILE A 133 4.82 11.91 -5.20
C ILE A 133 4.59 13.41 -5.28
N TYR A 134 3.51 13.90 -4.69
CA TYR A 134 3.22 15.33 -4.61
C TYR A 134 4.29 16.07 -3.79
N GLU A 135 4.70 15.55 -2.63
CA GLU A 135 5.76 16.16 -1.82
C GLU A 135 7.11 16.19 -2.57
N ILE A 136 7.49 15.09 -3.22
CA ILE A 136 8.69 15.03 -4.08
C ILE A 136 8.61 16.07 -5.21
N TYR A 137 7.43 16.26 -5.80
CA TYR A 137 7.22 17.23 -6.87
C TYR A 137 7.39 18.68 -6.41
N GLN A 138 6.94 19.00 -5.20
CA GLN A 138 7.12 20.33 -4.61
C GLN A 138 8.56 20.55 -4.16
N GLU A 139 9.19 19.55 -3.51
CA GLU A 139 10.53 19.67 -2.92
C GLU A 139 11.64 19.70 -3.98
N TYR A 140 11.56 18.83 -5.00
CA TYR A 140 12.62 18.66 -6.00
C TYR A 140 12.30 19.22 -7.38
N ASN A 141 11.22 19.99 -7.51
CA ASN A 141 10.81 20.64 -8.75
C ASN A 141 10.91 19.74 -10.01
N ILE A 142 10.51 18.46 -9.91
CA ILE A 142 10.66 17.50 -11.02
C ILE A 142 9.81 17.90 -12.23
N SER A 143 10.11 17.37 -13.42
CA SER A 143 9.35 17.71 -14.64
C SER A 143 7.90 17.24 -14.54
N LYS A 144 6.99 17.98 -15.18
CA LYS A 144 5.55 17.65 -15.25
C LYS A 144 5.29 16.23 -15.74
N PHE A 145 6.02 15.79 -16.78
CA PHE A 145 5.92 14.45 -17.32
C PHE A 145 6.33 13.38 -16.29
N LEU A 146 7.47 13.56 -15.61
CA LEU A 146 7.92 12.60 -14.59
C LEU A 146 6.95 12.56 -13.41
N PHE A 147 6.43 13.72 -12.99
CA PHE A 147 5.41 13.80 -11.96
C PHE A 147 4.13 13.05 -12.36
N LEU A 148 3.61 13.28 -13.57
CA LEU A 148 2.41 12.62 -14.06
C LEU A 148 2.61 11.10 -14.17
N LEU A 149 3.73 10.66 -14.75
CA LEU A 149 4.07 9.23 -14.84
C LEU A 149 4.13 8.61 -13.44
N ALA A 150 4.85 9.23 -12.51
CA ALA A 150 4.95 8.77 -11.12
C ALA A 150 3.61 8.68 -10.40
N LEU A 151 2.76 9.70 -10.57
CA LEU A 151 1.45 9.75 -9.95
C LEU A 151 0.55 8.62 -10.49
N LEU A 152 0.55 8.42 -11.82
CA LEU A 152 -0.19 7.34 -12.46
C LEU A 152 0.39 5.97 -12.10
N THR A 153 1.72 5.83 -11.93
CA THR A 153 2.35 4.62 -11.40
C THR A 153 1.80 4.30 -10.00
N MET A 154 1.74 5.29 -9.09
CA MET A 154 1.20 5.06 -7.75
C MET A 154 -0.28 4.68 -7.75
N VAL A 155 -1.08 5.31 -8.62
CA VAL A 155 -2.49 4.93 -8.77
C VAL A 155 -2.64 3.52 -9.33
N ALA A 156 -1.85 3.17 -10.34
CA ALA A 156 -1.89 1.86 -10.98
C ALA A 156 -1.36 0.74 -10.07
N ILE A 157 -0.42 1.02 -9.16
CA ILE A 157 0.07 0.02 -8.21
C ILE A 157 -1.03 -0.41 -7.25
N VAL A 158 -1.93 0.49 -6.82
CA VAL A 158 -3.04 0.14 -5.92
C VAL A 158 -4.04 -0.76 -6.65
N ASN A 159 -4.09 -2.04 -6.29
CA ASN A 159 -5.13 -2.95 -6.78
C ASN A 159 -6.44 -2.62 -6.06
N VAL A 160 -7.41 -2.09 -6.82
CA VAL A 160 -8.68 -1.61 -6.24
C VAL A 160 -9.39 -2.74 -5.51
N ARG A 161 -9.58 -3.90 -6.16
CA ARG A 161 -10.29 -5.04 -5.56
C ARG A 161 -9.59 -5.57 -4.31
N PHE A 162 -8.27 -5.74 -4.35
CA PHE A 162 -7.53 -6.23 -3.19
C PHE A 162 -7.48 -5.19 -2.07
N THR A 163 -7.48 -3.91 -2.39
CA THR A 163 -7.49 -2.84 -1.38
C THR A 163 -8.87 -2.69 -0.73
N THR A 164 -9.96 -2.81 -1.49
CA THR A 164 -11.33 -2.73 -0.94
C THR A 164 -11.76 -3.98 -0.19
N SER A 165 -11.17 -5.14 -0.53
CA SER A 165 -11.47 -6.43 0.12
C SER A 165 -10.42 -6.83 1.16
N GLY A 166 -9.16 -7.02 0.76
CA GLY A 166 -8.00 -7.36 1.60
C GLY A 166 -7.44 -6.18 2.38
N MET A 167 -8.33 -5.34 2.91
CA MET A 167 -8.11 -3.99 3.43
C MET A 167 -6.90 -3.86 4.37
N ARG A 168 -6.77 -4.78 5.34
CA ARG A 168 -5.72 -4.74 6.38
C ARG A 168 -4.32 -4.64 5.79
N TYR A 169 -4.01 -5.50 4.83
CA TYR A 169 -2.68 -5.65 4.28
C TYR A 169 -2.27 -4.39 3.50
N HIS A 170 -3.16 -3.89 2.64
CA HIS A 170 -2.90 -2.70 1.83
C HIS A 170 -2.81 -1.42 2.68
N LEU A 171 -3.66 -1.29 3.70
CA LEU A 171 -3.60 -0.16 4.63
C LEU A 171 -2.26 -0.14 5.38
N ALA A 172 -1.86 -1.26 5.98
CA ALA A 172 -0.58 -1.36 6.69
C ALA A 172 0.60 -1.10 5.74
N GLY A 173 0.55 -1.66 4.52
CA GLY A 173 1.59 -1.47 3.51
C GLY A 173 1.77 -0.01 3.10
N ALA A 174 0.67 0.70 2.82
CA ALA A 174 0.71 2.12 2.45
C ALA A 174 1.27 3.00 3.57
N ILE A 175 0.88 2.73 4.83
CA ILE A 175 1.41 3.43 6.01
C ILE A 175 2.91 3.19 6.14
N ILE A 176 3.37 1.95 6.02
CA ILE A 176 4.81 1.62 6.12
C ILE A 176 5.62 2.33 5.04
N VAL A 177 5.19 2.28 3.78
CA VAL A 177 5.88 2.94 2.67
C VAL A 177 5.96 4.45 2.90
N PHE A 178 4.87 5.06 3.40
CA PHE A 178 4.86 6.47 3.76
C PHE A 178 5.84 6.78 4.90
N LEU A 179 5.88 5.95 5.95
CA LEU A 179 6.83 6.10 7.05
C LEU A 179 8.28 5.96 6.57
N PHE A 180 8.59 4.97 5.73
CA PHE A 180 9.91 4.79 5.13
C PHE A 180 10.35 5.99 4.29
N TYR A 181 9.43 6.60 3.55
CA TYR A 181 9.71 7.85 2.84
C TYR A 181 10.04 9.00 3.81
N LYS A 182 9.32 9.12 4.93
CA LYS A 182 9.60 10.15 5.95
C LYS A 182 10.93 9.94 6.69
N GLU A 183 11.44 8.71 6.78
CA GLU A 183 12.76 8.40 7.36
C GLU A 183 13.93 9.08 6.62
N ILE A 184 13.75 9.49 5.37
CA ILE A 184 14.76 10.27 4.64
C ILE A 184 15.13 11.52 5.45
N LYS A 185 14.15 12.20 6.07
CA LYS A 185 14.44 13.40 6.87
C LYS A 185 15.14 13.08 8.19
N ASN A 186 14.98 11.86 8.71
CA ASN A 186 15.51 11.41 10.00
C ASN A 186 16.82 10.62 9.90
N GLY A 187 17.39 10.44 8.69
CA GLY A 187 18.66 9.71 8.52
C GLY A 187 18.62 8.25 8.98
N PHE A 188 17.42 7.67 9.05
CA PHE A 188 17.17 6.31 9.55
C PHE A 188 17.73 6.05 10.98
N GLU A 189 17.69 7.04 11.85
CA GLU A 189 18.09 6.89 13.26
C GLU A 189 17.04 6.14 14.10
N LEU A 190 17.46 5.60 15.25
CA LEU A 190 16.54 4.99 16.22
C LEU A 190 16.06 6.09 17.18
N ASN A 191 14.91 6.69 16.88
CA ASN A 191 14.36 7.80 17.65
C ASN A 191 12.86 7.63 17.89
N LYS A 192 12.21 8.67 18.43
CA LYS A 192 10.77 8.65 18.76
C LYS A 192 9.85 8.38 17.55
N THR A 193 10.31 8.59 16.31
CA THR A 193 9.48 8.27 15.14
C THR A 193 9.26 6.77 14.97
N LEU A 194 10.03 5.92 15.67
CA LEU A 194 9.80 4.49 15.70
C LEU A 194 8.42 4.10 16.25
N PHE A 195 7.85 4.90 17.16
CA PHE A 195 6.51 4.66 17.70
C PHE A 195 5.42 4.64 16.63
N TYR A 196 5.62 5.35 15.50
CA TYR A 196 4.66 5.30 14.40
C TYR A 196 4.58 3.94 13.70
N TYR A 197 5.60 3.08 13.81
CA TYR A 197 5.54 1.72 13.24
C TYR A 197 4.66 0.76 14.05
N LEU A 198 4.21 1.13 15.25
CA LEU A 198 3.18 0.38 15.97
C LEU A 198 1.85 0.40 15.18
N ILE A 199 1.54 1.51 14.51
CA ILE A 199 0.31 1.67 13.72
C ILE A 199 0.12 0.52 12.70
N PRO A 200 1.04 0.30 11.74
CA PRO A 200 0.88 -0.78 10.78
C PRO A 200 0.96 -2.18 11.40
N ILE A 201 1.72 -2.38 12.49
CA ILE A 201 1.78 -3.66 13.22
C ILE A 201 0.41 -4.02 13.80
N LEU A 202 -0.28 -3.05 14.40
CA LEU A 202 -1.62 -3.23 14.98
C LEU A 202 -2.73 -3.34 13.91
N ILE A 203 -2.40 -3.21 12.62
CA ILE A 203 -3.33 -3.36 11.49
C ILE A 203 -3.13 -4.70 10.80
N HIS A 204 -1.88 -5.12 10.55
CA HIS A 204 -1.62 -6.37 9.83
C HIS A 204 -0.24 -6.97 10.17
N SER A 205 -0.17 -8.30 10.28
CA SER A 205 1.03 -9.01 10.76
C SER A 205 2.20 -8.97 9.77
N SER A 206 1.94 -8.86 8.47
CA SER A 206 3.00 -8.70 7.47
C SER A 206 3.84 -7.43 7.67
N ALA A 207 3.32 -6.43 8.40
CA ALA A 207 4.07 -5.24 8.77
C ALA A 207 5.35 -5.57 9.55
N VAL A 208 5.28 -6.60 10.40
CA VAL A 208 6.33 -6.95 11.35
C VAL A 208 7.68 -7.14 10.68
N ILE A 209 7.73 -7.84 9.53
CA ILE A 209 9.01 -8.11 8.87
C ILE A 209 9.65 -6.85 8.26
N PHE A 210 8.84 -5.96 7.70
CA PHE A 210 9.35 -4.70 7.13
C PHE A 210 9.78 -3.73 8.24
N VAL A 211 9.02 -3.68 9.34
CA VAL A 211 9.40 -2.90 10.53
C VAL A 211 10.68 -3.46 11.16
N ALA A 212 10.81 -4.78 11.32
CA ALA A 212 12.03 -5.42 11.81
C ALA A 212 13.24 -5.07 10.92
N THR A 213 13.06 -5.12 9.59
CA THR A 213 14.10 -4.71 8.64
C THR A 213 14.52 -3.26 8.87
N ARG A 214 13.56 -2.34 9.10
CA ARG A 214 13.85 -0.95 9.43
C ARG A 214 14.56 -0.78 10.77
N LEU A 215 14.17 -1.55 11.79
CA LEU A 215 14.82 -1.51 13.11
C LEU A 215 16.26 -1.99 13.03
N ILE A 216 16.56 -3.00 12.20
CA ILE A 216 17.91 -3.56 12.02
C ILE A 216 18.79 -2.71 11.08
N PHE A 217 18.17 -1.91 10.20
CA PHE A 217 18.87 -1.12 9.19
C PHE A 217 20.01 -0.20 9.69
N PRO A 218 19.96 0.42 10.90
CA PRO A 218 21.08 1.24 11.40
C PRO A 218 22.41 0.49 11.50
N TRP A 219 22.38 -0.82 11.74
CA TRP A 219 23.58 -1.67 11.75
C TRP A 219 24.01 -2.11 10.33
N PHE A 220 23.19 -1.82 9.32
CA PHE A 220 23.36 -2.25 7.93
C PHE A 220 23.59 -1.08 6.94
N LYS A 221 23.77 0.15 7.42
CA LYS A 221 23.82 1.38 6.59
C LYS A 221 24.88 1.37 5.45
N ASP A 222 26.00 0.71 5.65
CA ASP A 222 27.16 0.64 4.75
C ASP A 222 26.97 -0.28 3.53
N ALA A 223 25.91 -1.10 3.49
CA ALA A 223 25.61 -1.98 2.36
C ALA A 223 26.81 -2.84 1.91
N SER A 224 27.56 -3.39 2.87
CA SER A 224 28.67 -4.31 2.59
C SER A 224 28.16 -5.62 1.95
N PHE A 225 29.04 -6.34 1.27
CA PHE A 225 28.68 -7.60 0.61
C PHE A 225 28.11 -8.61 1.60
N PHE A 226 28.78 -8.84 2.74
CA PHE A 226 28.31 -9.77 3.78
C PHE A 226 26.92 -9.42 4.30
N LYS A 227 26.63 -8.13 4.50
CA LYS A 227 25.31 -7.67 4.96
C LYS A 227 24.20 -7.95 3.95
N LYS A 228 24.50 -7.88 2.65
CA LYS A 228 23.55 -8.24 1.59
C LYS A 228 23.26 -9.73 1.59
N ILE A 229 24.30 -10.55 1.75
CA ILE A 229 24.18 -12.01 1.86
C ILE A 229 23.33 -12.38 3.07
N ILE A 230 23.55 -11.76 4.24
CA ILE A 230 22.73 -11.98 5.44
C ILE A 230 21.24 -11.73 5.15
N ILE A 231 20.89 -10.61 4.52
CA ILE A 231 19.49 -10.29 4.20
C ILE A 231 18.92 -11.21 3.12
N LEU A 232 19.72 -11.58 2.12
CA LEU A 232 19.27 -12.50 1.06
C LEU A 232 18.96 -13.91 1.59
N PHE A 233 19.70 -14.37 2.60
CA PHE A 233 19.49 -15.68 3.22
C PHE A 233 18.66 -15.63 4.51
N SER A 234 18.20 -14.45 4.95
CA SER A 234 17.54 -14.30 6.25
C SER A 234 16.27 -15.14 6.37
N LEU A 235 15.42 -15.16 5.34
CA LEU A 235 14.18 -15.93 5.39
C LEU A 235 14.34 -17.43 5.12
N PRO A 236 15.19 -17.88 4.19
CA PRO A 236 15.54 -19.30 4.09
C PRO A 236 16.07 -19.86 5.42
N ILE A 237 16.95 -19.11 6.11
CA ILE A 237 17.45 -19.49 7.43
C ILE A 237 16.33 -19.45 8.48
N PHE A 238 15.48 -18.41 8.46
CA PHE A 238 14.34 -18.31 9.37
C PHE A 238 13.37 -19.49 9.23
N THR A 239 13.10 -19.95 8.01
CA THR A 239 12.28 -21.15 7.75
C THR A 239 12.87 -22.39 8.42
N LEU A 240 14.19 -22.59 8.33
CA LEU A 240 14.88 -23.71 8.97
C LEU A 240 14.85 -23.60 10.51
N LEU A 241 14.90 -22.39 11.05
CA LEU A 241 14.85 -22.12 12.49
C LEU A 241 13.43 -22.07 13.06
N SER A 242 12.40 -21.99 12.22
CA SER A 242 11.00 -21.86 12.66
C SER A 242 10.57 -22.92 13.69
N PRO A 243 10.91 -24.22 13.56
CA PRO A 243 10.52 -25.22 14.56
C PRO A 243 11.15 -24.96 15.93
N LEU A 244 12.42 -24.50 15.96
CA LEU A 244 13.10 -24.14 17.21
C LEU A 244 12.43 -22.93 17.85
N LEU A 245 12.05 -21.92 17.06
CA LEU A 245 11.40 -20.71 17.56
C LEU A 245 10.01 -20.98 18.16
N GLN A 246 9.30 -22.02 17.70
CA GLN A 246 8.02 -22.44 18.29
C GLN A 246 8.18 -22.92 19.74
N THR A 247 9.36 -23.41 20.14
CA THR A 247 9.62 -23.88 21.52
C THR A 247 9.63 -22.74 22.55
N LEU A 248 9.77 -21.48 22.12
CA LEU A 248 9.75 -20.31 23.00
C LEU A 248 8.36 -20.06 23.63
N ASN A 249 7.31 -20.70 23.11
CA ASN A 249 5.94 -20.64 23.63
C ASN A 249 5.38 -19.21 23.83
N VAL A 250 5.79 -18.29 22.96
CA VAL A 250 5.26 -16.92 22.91
C VAL A 250 4.10 -16.90 21.94
N GLU A 251 2.88 -16.67 22.46
CA GLU A 251 1.63 -16.81 21.70
C GLU A 251 1.64 -16.05 20.37
N TYR A 252 1.99 -14.75 20.39
CA TYR A 252 2.03 -13.93 19.18
C TYR A 252 3.11 -14.40 18.19
N LEU A 253 4.24 -14.90 18.67
CA LEU A 253 5.28 -15.46 17.81
C LEU A 253 4.78 -16.74 17.13
N SER A 254 4.13 -17.63 17.88
CA SER A 254 3.51 -18.84 17.34
C SER A 254 2.51 -18.52 16.25
N PHE A 255 1.64 -17.52 16.47
CA PHE A 255 0.70 -17.01 15.46
C PHE A 255 1.40 -16.54 14.18
N LEU A 256 2.50 -15.78 14.29
CA LEU A 256 3.26 -15.33 13.13
C LEU A 256 3.90 -16.49 12.37
N LEU A 257 4.45 -17.48 13.09
CA LEU A 257 5.07 -18.67 12.50
C LEU A 257 4.04 -19.56 11.79
N GLU A 258 2.86 -19.76 12.38
CA GLU A 258 1.76 -20.48 11.75
C GLU A 258 1.33 -19.82 10.44
N LYS A 259 1.14 -18.49 10.44
CA LYS A 259 0.83 -17.74 9.21
C LYS A 259 1.94 -17.85 8.17
N PHE A 260 3.19 -17.75 8.59
CA PHE A 260 4.34 -17.90 7.70
C PHE A 260 4.35 -19.29 7.05
N ASN A 261 4.18 -20.35 7.83
CA ASN A 261 4.15 -21.73 7.35
C ASN A 261 2.96 -22.00 6.40
N ALA A 262 1.78 -21.44 6.69
CA ALA A 262 0.62 -21.55 5.82
C ALA A 262 0.87 -20.93 4.42
N TYR A 263 1.62 -19.82 4.35
CA TYR A 263 1.90 -19.11 3.11
C TYR A 263 3.09 -19.65 2.31
N GLN A 264 3.85 -20.62 2.83
CA GLN A 264 4.93 -21.26 2.08
C GLN A 264 4.42 -22.21 0.97
N LYS A 265 3.17 -22.67 1.05
CA LYS A 265 2.60 -23.64 0.09
C LYS A 265 2.28 -22.97 -1.24
N THR A 266 3.20 -23.05 -2.20
CA THR A 266 3.08 -22.43 -3.52
C THR A 266 1.92 -22.99 -4.36
N GLU A 267 1.51 -24.25 -4.14
CA GLU A 267 0.35 -24.84 -4.82
C GLU A 267 -0.95 -24.06 -4.56
N ILE A 268 -1.10 -23.49 -3.36
CA ILE A 268 -2.26 -22.67 -2.98
C ILE A 268 -2.29 -21.42 -3.85
N PHE A 269 -1.13 -20.80 -4.08
CA PHE A 269 -1.05 -19.62 -4.94
C PHE A 269 -1.48 -19.95 -6.36
N ILE A 270 -0.92 -21.01 -6.95
CA ILE A 270 -1.21 -21.42 -8.33
C ILE A 270 -2.69 -21.75 -8.52
N LYS A 271 -3.34 -22.34 -7.50
CA LYS A 271 -4.76 -22.70 -7.57
C LYS A 271 -5.71 -21.51 -7.42
N LEU A 272 -5.35 -20.53 -6.59
CA LEU A 272 -6.25 -19.43 -6.22
C LEU A 272 -6.02 -18.14 -7.02
N TYR A 273 -4.80 -17.91 -7.49
CA TYR A 273 -4.40 -16.66 -8.14
C TYR A 273 -4.35 -16.80 -9.66
N SER A 274 -4.56 -15.67 -10.33
CA SER A 274 -4.64 -15.60 -11.78
C SER A 274 -3.26 -15.58 -12.44
N THR A 275 -3.22 -15.83 -13.75
CA THR A 275 -2.00 -15.63 -14.54
C THR A 275 -1.51 -14.18 -14.48
N SER A 276 -2.41 -13.18 -14.37
CA SER A 276 -2.01 -11.78 -14.16
C SER A 276 -1.28 -11.57 -12.84
N ASP A 277 -1.72 -12.22 -11.77
CA ASP A 277 -1.05 -12.12 -10.46
C ASP A 277 0.35 -12.75 -10.56
N LEU A 278 0.47 -13.91 -11.21
CA LEU A 278 1.75 -14.56 -11.44
C LEU A 278 2.72 -13.69 -12.26
N ILE A 279 2.24 -13.06 -13.35
CA ILE A 279 3.05 -12.12 -14.15
C ILE A 279 3.48 -10.92 -13.30
N ASN A 280 2.57 -10.36 -12.49
CA ASN A 280 2.86 -9.23 -11.63
C ASN A 280 3.97 -9.56 -10.61
N VAL A 281 3.94 -10.77 -10.03
CA VAL A 281 4.96 -11.28 -9.12
C VAL A 281 6.33 -11.36 -9.80
N TYR A 282 6.42 -12.03 -10.96
CA TYR A 282 7.70 -12.16 -11.67
C TYR A 282 8.23 -10.83 -12.19
N LEU A 283 7.36 -9.91 -12.58
CA LEU A 283 7.76 -8.55 -12.93
C LEU A 283 8.33 -7.81 -11.71
N GLY A 284 7.76 -8.02 -10.52
CA GLY A 284 8.32 -7.52 -9.25
C GLY A 284 9.72 -8.09 -8.93
N VAL A 285 9.96 -9.36 -9.24
CA VAL A 285 11.29 -9.98 -9.15
C VAL A 285 12.26 -9.32 -10.12
N LEU A 286 11.86 -9.13 -11.38
CA LEU A 286 12.68 -8.43 -12.37
C LEU A 286 13.02 -7.00 -11.93
N ILE A 287 12.04 -6.25 -11.42
CA ILE A 287 12.23 -4.91 -10.89
C ILE A 287 13.21 -4.92 -9.71
N SER A 288 13.14 -5.91 -8.83
CA SER A 288 14.08 -6.08 -7.72
C SER A 288 15.52 -6.30 -8.21
N LEU A 289 15.71 -7.14 -9.23
CA LEU A 289 17.02 -7.38 -9.85
C LEU A 289 17.56 -6.13 -10.54
N LEU A 290 16.72 -5.43 -11.30
CA LEU A 290 17.07 -4.15 -11.94
C LEU A 290 17.44 -3.10 -10.89
N TYR A 291 16.73 -3.03 -9.77
CA TYR A 291 17.04 -2.13 -8.67
C TYR A 291 18.42 -2.43 -8.06
N ILE A 292 18.73 -3.70 -7.80
CA ILE A 292 20.05 -4.13 -7.30
C ILE A 292 21.15 -3.71 -8.28
N PHE A 293 20.93 -3.92 -9.58
CA PHE A 293 21.87 -3.48 -10.62
C PHE A 293 22.07 -1.96 -10.61
N LEU A 294 20.97 -1.19 -10.59
CA LEU A 294 21.02 0.28 -10.51
C LEU A 294 21.69 0.78 -9.23
N TYR A 295 21.54 0.05 -8.12
CA TYR A 295 22.20 0.40 -6.87
C TYR A 295 23.73 0.33 -6.99
N HIS A 296 24.23 -0.77 -7.57
CA HIS A 296 25.66 -1.01 -7.72
C HIS A 296 26.31 -0.14 -8.80
N THR A 297 25.57 0.24 -9.83
CA THR A 297 26.08 1.11 -10.90
C THR A 297 25.93 2.59 -10.57
N THR A 298 24.86 3.00 -9.89
CA THR A 298 24.52 4.41 -9.70
C THR A 298 24.20 4.80 -8.25
N PHE A 299 23.21 4.18 -7.59
CA PHE A 299 22.69 4.73 -6.32
C PHE A 299 23.71 4.78 -5.18
N ARG A 300 24.65 3.83 -5.10
CA ARG A 300 25.68 3.82 -4.04
C ARG A 300 26.58 5.05 -4.04
N PHE A 301 26.66 5.76 -5.17
CA PHE A 301 27.47 6.96 -5.37
C PHE A 301 26.71 8.26 -5.05
N GLN A 302 25.49 8.17 -4.52
CA GLN A 302 24.71 9.35 -4.13
C GLN A 302 25.44 10.15 -3.05
N LYS A 303 25.63 11.46 -3.29
CA LYS A 303 26.34 12.37 -2.36
C LYS A 303 25.56 12.68 -1.09
N ASN A 304 24.23 12.78 -1.19
CA ASN A 304 23.39 13.02 -0.03
C ASN A 304 23.28 11.74 0.82
N LEU A 305 23.75 11.82 2.07
CA LEU A 305 23.79 10.67 2.97
C LEU A 305 22.39 10.10 3.22
N ASN A 306 21.42 10.94 3.57
CA ASN A 306 20.06 10.49 3.90
C ASN A 306 19.37 9.81 2.72
N MET A 307 19.55 10.35 1.53
CA MET A 307 19.04 9.74 0.31
C MET A 307 19.75 8.43 -0.01
N LYS A 308 21.08 8.38 0.15
CA LYS A 308 21.85 7.14 0.00
C LYS A 308 21.34 6.07 0.97
N LEU A 309 21.06 6.44 2.22
CA LEU A 309 20.49 5.53 3.22
C LEU A 309 19.12 4.99 2.79
N PHE A 310 18.22 5.84 2.27
CA PHE A 310 16.95 5.36 1.72
C PHE A 310 17.16 4.39 0.55
N LEU A 311 18.06 4.71 -0.38
CA LEU A 311 18.34 3.84 -1.53
C LEU A 311 18.95 2.50 -1.10
N SER A 312 19.82 2.49 -0.09
CA SER A 312 20.36 1.28 0.55
C SER A 312 19.29 0.49 1.30
N PHE A 313 18.34 1.17 1.95
CA PHE A 313 17.23 0.52 2.63
C PHE A 313 16.32 -0.20 1.63
N VAL A 314 15.95 0.45 0.53
CA VAL A 314 15.18 -0.17 -0.54
C VAL A 314 15.94 -1.34 -1.21
N LEU A 315 17.27 -1.26 -1.30
CA LEU A 315 18.10 -2.41 -1.74
C LEU A 315 17.87 -3.62 -0.83
N TYR A 316 17.85 -3.43 0.48
CA TYR A 316 17.59 -4.52 1.42
C TYR A 316 16.16 -5.05 1.32
N ILE A 317 15.18 -4.21 1.03
CA ILE A 317 13.81 -4.68 0.73
C ILE A 317 13.79 -5.56 -0.54
N CYS A 318 14.51 -5.16 -1.59
CA CYS A 318 14.63 -5.99 -2.80
C CYS A 318 15.34 -7.33 -2.51
N LEU A 319 16.43 -7.33 -1.73
CA LEU A 319 17.12 -8.56 -1.33
C LEU A 319 16.24 -9.46 -0.45
N LEU A 320 15.52 -8.87 0.49
CA LEU A 320 14.55 -9.58 1.33
C LEU A 320 13.42 -10.17 0.48
N THR A 321 12.98 -9.49 -0.57
CA THR A 321 12.00 -10.03 -1.54
C THR A 321 12.57 -11.22 -2.29
N LEU A 322 13.84 -11.18 -2.72
CA LEU A 322 14.48 -12.32 -3.36
C LEU A 322 14.70 -13.50 -2.41
N SER A 323 14.76 -13.27 -1.09
CA SER A 323 14.90 -14.35 -0.11
C SER A 323 13.68 -15.29 -0.05
N VAL A 324 12.52 -14.87 -0.57
CA VAL A 324 11.26 -15.65 -0.56
C VAL A 324 10.83 -16.15 -1.94
N LEU A 325 11.75 -16.18 -2.91
CA LEU A 325 11.48 -16.67 -4.26
C LEU A 325 10.70 -18.01 -4.33
N PRO A 326 10.97 -19.01 -3.46
CA PRO A 326 10.25 -20.28 -3.50
C PRO A 326 8.78 -20.19 -3.06
N PHE A 327 8.38 -19.13 -2.36
CA PHE A 327 7.09 -19.00 -1.67
C PHE A 327 6.21 -17.94 -2.35
N LEU A 328 5.48 -18.31 -3.42
CA LEU A 328 4.80 -17.33 -4.28
C LEU A 328 3.83 -16.41 -3.54
N THR A 329 3.07 -16.91 -2.55
CA THR A 329 2.15 -16.09 -1.75
C THR A 329 2.87 -15.03 -0.92
N ILE A 330 4.02 -15.37 -0.35
CA ILE A 330 4.84 -14.43 0.43
C ILE A 330 5.52 -13.44 -0.53
N LEU A 331 6.02 -13.95 -1.66
CA LEU A 331 6.65 -13.16 -2.70
C LEU A 331 5.71 -12.09 -3.26
N ASP A 332 4.46 -12.45 -3.57
CA ASP A 332 3.42 -11.49 -3.99
C ASP A 332 3.28 -10.36 -2.96
N ARG A 333 3.09 -10.71 -1.69
CA ARG A 333 3.02 -9.73 -0.60
C ARG A 333 4.31 -8.93 -0.37
N PHE A 334 5.46 -9.32 -0.91
CA PHE A 334 6.69 -8.51 -0.77
C PHE A 334 6.85 -7.59 -1.98
N VAL A 335 6.48 -8.09 -3.16
CA VAL A 335 6.44 -7.33 -4.41
C VAL A 335 5.56 -6.08 -4.28
N TRP A 336 4.43 -6.18 -3.56
CA TRP A 336 3.58 -5.04 -3.19
C TRP A 336 4.30 -3.89 -2.46
N PHE A 337 5.37 -4.17 -1.70
CA PHE A 337 6.23 -3.14 -1.09
C PHE A 337 7.33 -2.66 -2.04
N VAL A 338 7.85 -3.56 -2.89
CA VAL A 338 8.90 -3.23 -3.86
C VAL A 338 8.43 -2.19 -4.86
N TYR A 339 7.26 -2.39 -5.48
CA TYR A 339 6.74 -1.48 -6.52
C TYR A 339 6.76 0.00 -6.11
N PRO A 340 6.10 0.41 -5.00
CA PRO A 340 6.08 1.82 -4.63
C PRO A 340 7.45 2.32 -4.15
N LEU A 341 8.22 1.52 -3.40
CA LEU A 341 9.54 1.94 -2.91
C LEU A 341 10.53 2.16 -4.06
N VAL A 342 10.55 1.25 -5.04
CA VAL A 342 11.38 1.37 -6.23
C VAL A 342 10.95 2.59 -7.06
N ALA A 343 9.64 2.80 -7.27
CA ALA A 343 9.14 3.99 -7.96
C ALA A 343 9.60 5.29 -7.27
N ILE A 344 9.47 5.38 -5.94
CA ILE A 344 9.93 6.52 -5.14
C ILE A 344 11.45 6.73 -5.35
N SER A 345 12.25 5.67 -5.27
CA SER A 345 13.70 5.75 -5.49
C SER A 345 14.07 6.28 -6.88
N MET A 346 13.38 5.84 -7.94
CA MET A 346 13.62 6.33 -9.31
C MET A 346 13.39 7.84 -9.39
N ILE A 347 12.26 8.31 -8.83
CA ILE A 347 11.85 9.72 -8.92
C ILE A 347 12.76 10.59 -8.06
N LEU A 348 13.07 10.17 -6.84
CA LEU A 348 14.00 10.89 -5.96
C LEU A 348 15.36 11.04 -6.62
N HIS A 349 15.90 9.98 -7.23
CA HIS A 349 17.19 10.04 -7.91
C HIS A 349 17.21 11.04 -9.06
N ILE A 350 16.18 11.02 -9.91
CA ILE A 350 16.08 11.99 -11.01
C ILE A 350 15.89 13.42 -10.47
N GLY A 351 15.04 13.61 -9.45
CA GLY A 351 14.71 14.93 -8.91
C GLY A 351 15.86 15.59 -8.14
N TYR A 352 16.55 14.82 -7.29
CA TYR A 352 17.68 15.33 -6.52
C TYR A 352 18.82 15.76 -7.44
N ASN A 353 19.16 14.94 -8.44
CA ASN A 353 20.27 15.23 -9.34
C ASN A 353 19.99 16.46 -10.23
N LYS A 354 18.73 16.74 -10.58
CA LYS A 354 18.38 17.95 -11.33
C LYS A 354 18.47 19.23 -10.51
N THR A 355 18.16 19.16 -9.22
CA THR A 355 18.10 20.34 -8.34
C THR A 355 19.44 20.73 -7.72
N HIS A 356 20.32 19.74 -7.47
CA HIS A 356 21.55 19.97 -6.73
C HIS A 356 22.83 19.88 -7.60
N ILE A 357 22.72 19.53 -8.90
CA ILE A 357 23.86 19.45 -9.84
C ILE A 357 23.82 20.63 -10.84
N GLU A 358 23.49 21.83 -10.38
CA GLU A 358 23.60 23.04 -11.22
C GLU A 358 25.04 23.56 -11.41
N ARG A 359 26.10 22.85 -11.00
CA ARG A 359 27.48 23.39 -11.07
C ARG A 359 28.61 22.49 -11.55
N VAL A 360 28.34 21.27 -12.00
CA VAL A 360 29.39 20.45 -12.62
C VAL A 360 28.89 19.95 -13.97
N GLN A 361 29.24 20.70 -15.02
CA GLN A 361 29.25 20.22 -16.39
C GLN A 361 29.98 18.87 -16.45
N TYR A 362 29.52 17.96 -17.31
CA TYR A 362 30.11 16.63 -17.60
C TYR A 362 29.76 15.43 -16.69
N ILE A 363 28.47 15.21 -16.41
CA ILE A 363 27.97 13.82 -16.45
C ILE A 363 26.75 13.83 -17.36
N ARG A 364 26.85 13.17 -18.52
CA ARG A 364 25.71 12.86 -19.38
C ARG A 364 24.84 11.84 -18.66
N ASN A 365 24.10 12.28 -17.63
CA ASN A 365 23.22 11.45 -16.83
C ASN A 365 22.11 10.92 -17.74
N ASN A 366 22.30 9.71 -18.25
CA ASN A 366 21.27 9.01 -18.98
C ASN A 366 20.20 8.57 -17.99
N TYR A 367 19.11 9.34 -17.88
CA TYR A 367 18.01 9.00 -16.98
C TYR A 367 17.12 7.85 -17.52
N LEU A 368 17.37 7.37 -18.75
CA LEU A 368 16.57 6.35 -19.41
C LEU A 368 16.37 5.08 -18.57
N PRO A 369 17.38 4.50 -17.89
CA PRO A 369 17.18 3.29 -17.09
C PRO A 369 16.15 3.49 -15.95
N PHE A 370 16.13 4.67 -15.33
CA PHE A 370 15.18 4.99 -14.25
C PHE A 370 13.76 5.17 -14.79
N PHE A 371 13.60 5.76 -15.98
CA PHE A 371 12.31 5.82 -16.66
C PHE A 371 11.80 4.44 -17.08
N ILE A 372 12.69 3.56 -17.55
CA ILE A 372 12.34 2.17 -17.89
C ILE A 372 11.82 1.46 -16.64
N VAL A 373 12.55 1.50 -15.53
CA VAL A 373 12.10 0.84 -14.29
C VAL A 373 10.78 1.43 -13.77
N LEU A 374 10.62 2.76 -13.79
CA LEU A 374 9.36 3.40 -13.39
C LEU A 374 8.18 2.98 -14.30
N THR A 375 8.44 2.82 -15.59
CA THR A 375 7.43 2.35 -16.56
C THR A 375 7.09 0.87 -16.33
N LEU A 376 8.08 0.04 -16.00
CA LEU A 376 7.82 -1.36 -15.59
C LEU A 376 6.98 -1.41 -14.32
N CYS A 377 7.21 -0.52 -13.34
CA CYS A 377 6.35 -0.40 -12.17
C CYS A 377 4.90 -0.04 -12.54
N PHE A 378 4.70 0.88 -13.48
CA PHE A 378 3.37 1.23 -14.00
C PHE A 378 2.71 0.02 -14.69
N ILE A 379 3.42 -0.65 -15.59
CA ILE A 379 2.92 -1.83 -16.31
C ILE A 379 2.53 -2.95 -15.32
N GLY A 380 3.37 -3.21 -14.31
CA GLY A 380 3.07 -4.17 -13.26
C GLY A 380 1.81 -3.82 -12.47
N GLY A 381 1.66 -2.56 -12.07
CA GLY A 381 0.43 -2.08 -11.45
C GLY A 381 -0.81 -2.28 -12.33
N VAL A 382 -0.74 -1.95 -13.62
CA VAL A 382 -1.84 -2.16 -14.57
C VAL A 382 -2.19 -3.64 -14.73
N ILE A 383 -1.18 -4.52 -14.84
CA ILE A 383 -1.38 -5.97 -14.93
C ILE A 383 -2.00 -6.51 -13.64
N GLY A 384 -1.52 -6.06 -12.47
CA GLY A 384 -2.10 -6.40 -11.17
C GLY A 384 -3.54 -5.93 -11.03
N ASN A 385 -3.92 -4.84 -11.69
CA ASN A 385 -5.28 -4.31 -11.76
C ASN A 385 -6.13 -4.87 -12.91
N ARG A 386 -5.69 -5.90 -13.64
CA ARG A 386 -6.41 -6.39 -14.83
C ARG A 386 -7.86 -6.81 -14.55
N ARG A 387 -8.17 -7.16 -13.31
CA ARG A 387 -9.53 -7.48 -12.81
C ARG A 387 -10.33 -6.27 -12.32
N PHE A 388 -9.91 -5.04 -12.62
CA PHE A 388 -10.68 -3.84 -12.29
C PHE A 388 -12.08 -3.87 -12.90
N LEU A 389 -12.23 -4.38 -14.12
CA LEU A 389 -13.56 -4.55 -14.73
C LEU A 389 -14.42 -5.58 -13.98
N ASP A 390 -13.81 -6.61 -13.39
CA ASP A 390 -14.53 -7.56 -12.53
C ASP A 390 -14.94 -6.90 -11.22
N PHE A 391 -14.12 -5.99 -10.68
CA PHE A 391 -14.49 -5.18 -9.52
C PHE A 391 -15.72 -4.32 -9.82
N LEU A 392 -15.86 -3.75 -11.02
CA LEU A 392 -17.06 -2.99 -11.39
C LEU A 392 -18.34 -3.84 -11.39
N ARG A 393 -18.26 -5.17 -11.47
CA ARG A 393 -19.42 -6.07 -11.32
C ARG A 393 -19.84 -6.27 -9.86
N LEU A 394 -18.97 -5.90 -8.94
CA LEU A 394 -19.22 -5.90 -7.49
C LEU A 394 -19.70 -4.53 -7.00
N VAL A 395 -19.93 -3.60 -7.91
CA VAL A 395 -20.47 -2.27 -7.64
C VAL A 395 -21.96 -2.32 -7.91
N ASP A 396 -22.79 -1.86 -6.97
CA ASP A 396 -24.26 -1.86 -7.11
C ASP A 396 -24.79 -0.86 -8.16
N PHE A 397 -23.91 -0.02 -8.70
CA PHE A 397 -24.19 0.92 -9.80
C PHE A 397 -23.81 0.33 -11.16
N ASN A 398 -24.66 0.61 -12.16
CA ASN A 398 -24.28 0.37 -13.55
C ASN A 398 -23.26 1.43 -14.05
N THR A 399 -22.68 1.20 -15.23
CA THR A 399 -21.64 2.10 -15.77
C THR A 399 -22.11 3.54 -15.95
N MET A 400 -23.35 3.77 -16.36
CA MET A 400 -23.88 5.14 -16.52
C MET A 400 -24.05 5.81 -15.16
N GLU A 401 -24.56 5.08 -14.16
CA GLU A 401 -24.68 5.59 -12.79
C GLU A 401 -23.31 5.94 -12.21
N ILE A 402 -22.30 5.08 -12.39
CA ILE A 402 -20.93 5.38 -11.95
C ILE A 402 -20.43 6.71 -12.52
N LEU A 403 -20.73 6.99 -13.79
CA LEU A 403 -20.23 8.20 -14.45
C LEU A 403 -21.05 9.46 -14.13
N THR A 404 -22.36 9.31 -13.89
CA THR A 404 -23.30 10.44 -13.86
C THR A 404 -23.82 10.79 -12.47
N LYS A 405 -23.71 9.90 -11.49
CA LYS A 405 -24.18 10.14 -10.11
C LYS A 405 -23.33 11.18 -9.40
N ASN A 406 -23.99 12.06 -8.66
CA ASN A 406 -23.34 13.11 -7.90
C ASN A 406 -22.71 12.55 -6.61
N VAL A 407 -21.89 13.34 -5.91
CA VAL A 407 -21.22 12.88 -4.68
C VAL A 407 -22.22 12.41 -3.62
N PHE A 408 -23.35 13.09 -3.43
CA PHE A 408 -24.34 12.71 -2.42
C PHE A 408 -25.02 11.39 -2.76
N ASP A 409 -25.30 11.13 -4.03
CA ASP A 409 -25.85 9.87 -4.48
C ASP A 409 -24.90 8.69 -4.20
N TYR A 410 -23.59 8.90 -4.14
CA TYR A 410 -22.65 7.86 -3.74
C TYR A 410 -22.73 7.49 -2.26
N PHE A 411 -23.28 8.38 -1.43
CA PHE A 411 -23.48 8.16 0.02
C PHE A 411 -24.94 7.84 0.38
N SER A 412 -25.88 7.97 -0.55
CA SER A 412 -27.29 7.66 -0.31
C SER A 412 -27.56 6.16 -0.47
N ASP A 413 -28.51 5.60 0.28
CA ASP A 413 -29.02 4.24 0.07
C ASP A 413 -27.89 3.20 -0.06
N LEU A 414 -26.89 3.28 0.81
CA LEU A 414 -25.80 2.31 0.83
C LEU A 414 -26.35 0.94 1.25
N HIS A 415 -25.78 -0.12 0.70
CA HIS A 415 -26.19 -1.49 1.02
C HIS A 415 -26.10 -1.76 2.53
N HIS A 416 -27.24 -2.10 3.12
CA HIS A 416 -27.32 -2.53 4.52
C HIS A 416 -27.00 -4.02 4.59
N PHE A 417 -25.83 -4.33 5.15
CA PHE A 417 -25.36 -5.70 5.22
C PHE A 417 -26.19 -6.55 6.20
N SER A 418 -26.57 -7.75 5.77
CA SER A 418 -27.22 -8.74 6.62
C SER A 418 -26.41 -10.03 6.72
N LEU A 419 -26.38 -10.67 7.90
CA LEU A 419 -25.71 -11.98 8.10
C LEU A 419 -26.23 -13.07 7.15
N SER A 420 -27.47 -12.94 6.68
CA SER A 420 -28.08 -13.87 5.74
C SER A 420 -27.35 -13.92 4.39
N GLU A 421 -26.65 -12.84 4.01
CA GLU A 421 -25.87 -12.76 2.76
C GLU A 421 -24.55 -13.53 2.82
N VAL A 422 -24.04 -13.80 4.03
CA VAL A 422 -22.86 -14.66 4.23
C VAL A 422 -23.26 -16.13 4.40
N LEU A 423 -24.50 -16.40 4.85
CA LEU A 423 -25.00 -17.75 5.14
C LEU A 423 -25.83 -18.38 4.01
N ARG A 424 -26.51 -17.59 3.17
CA ARG A 424 -27.36 -18.09 2.06
C ARG A 424 -26.65 -17.94 0.71
N ARG A 425 -25.79 -18.89 0.37
CA ARG A 425 -25.63 -19.48 -0.99
C ARG A 425 -24.57 -20.57 -1.00
#